data_AF-A0A349K1R4-F1
#
_entry.id   AF-A0A349K1R4-F1
#
_cell.length_a   1.000
_cell.length_b   1.000
_cell.length_c   1.000
_cell.angle_alpha   90.00
_cell.angle_beta   90.00
_cell.angle_gamma   90.00
#
_symmetry.space_group_name_H-M   'P 1'
#
loop_
_entity.id
_entity.type
_entity.pdbx_description
1 polymer ?
#
loop_
_entity_poly.entity_id
_entity_poly.type
_entity_poly.pdbx_seq_one_letter_code
_entity_poly.pdbx_strand_id
1 'polypeptide(L)'
;MNFFVSSGVFLGFVVLGSLAQGRFIHPGLLHSRWDLERIRTAVAAKKGPIFDGFKILEDSPYARADYRMRGPFPEWGRAPNIRKGETESDALAVYQNALMWAITGKKAHAERAIHILNSWAGSLKKVSGIDGVLASGLQGFMFVNAAELLRHTDSGWSETEAKRCGQWFLDVWDPTIEHYAYFANGNWETAALQTRMAIAVYCNERQMFEETIRYAVAGAGNGSIPHMIVYPSGQCQETTRAQHYVQLGIGLLGCAAEVAWNQGVDL
;
A
#
# COMPACT_ATOMS: atom_id res chain seq x y z
N MET A 1 -35.28 -43.40 15.40
CA MET A 1 -33.82 -43.19 15.31
C MET A 1 -33.63 -41.79 14.77
N ASN A 2 -33.60 -40.79 15.66
CA ASN A 2 -33.64 -39.38 15.29
C ASN A 2 -32.21 -38.87 15.10
N PHE A 3 -31.88 -38.43 13.89
CA PHE A 3 -30.66 -37.70 13.60
C PHE A 3 -30.85 -36.24 14.04
N PHE A 4 -30.16 -35.85 15.12
CA PHE A 4 -29.95 -34.43 15.43
C PHE A 4 -28.69 -33.97 14.69
N VAL A 5 -28.89 -33.13 13.69
CA VAL A 5 -27.81 -32.32 13.08
C VAL A 5 -27.62 -31.11 13.98
N SER A 6 -26.50 -31.08 14.72
CA SER A 6 -26.07 -29.90 15.46
C SER A 6 -25.39 -28.93 14.48
N SER A 7 -26.10 -27.87 14.11
CA SER A 7 -25.53 -26.71 13.43
C SER A 7 -24.71 -25.91 14.44
N GLY A 8 -23.40 -26.15 14.48
CA GLY A 8 -22.46 -25.31 15.23
C GLY A 8 -22.29 -23.97 14.53
N VAL A 9 -22.96 -22.93 15.03
CA VAL A 9 -22.66 -21.54 14.65
C VAL A 9 -21.32 -21.19 15.29
N PHE A 10 -20.25 -21.17 14.50
CA PHE A 10 -19.00 -20.52 14.90
C PHE A 10 -19.22 -19.01 14.87
N LEU A 11 -19.64 -18.43 16.00
CA LEU A 11 -19.42 -17.00 16.24
C LEU A 11 -17.92 -16.80 16.39
N GLY A 12 -17.25 -16.41 15.30
CA GLY A 12 -15.95 -15.78 15.39
C GLY A 12 -16.09 -14.51 16.22
N PHE A 13 -15.64 -14.54 17.46
CA PHE A 13 -15.45 -13.33 18.25
C PHE A 13 -14.31 -12.55 17.59
N VAL A 14 -14.64 -11.57 16.75
CA VAL A 14 -13.73 -10.45 16.54
C VAL A 14 -13.64 -9.77 17.89
N VAL A 15 -12.53 -9.99 18.59
CA VAL A 15 -12.18 -9.14 19.71
C VAL A 15 -11.95 -7.77 19.09
N LEU A 16 -12.99 -6.94 19.07
CA LEU A 16 -12.86 -5.49 19.03
C LEU A 16 -12.16 -5.12 20.34
N GLY A 17 -10.87 -5.46 20.43
CA GLY A 17 -9.98 -4.88 21.40
C GLY A 17 -10.20 -3.38 21.24
N SER A 18 -10.49 -2.71 22.35
CA SER A 18 -10.50 -1.26 22.41
C SER A 18 -9.39 -0.79 21.50
N LEU A 19 -9.74 -0.08 20.41
CA LEU A 19 -8.79 0.67 19.61
C LEU A 19 -8.23 1.71 20.58
N ALA A 20 -7.31 1.25 21.43
CA ALA A 20 -6.72 2.05 22.47
C ALA A 20 -6.12 3.23 21.73
N GLN A 21 -6.22 4.41 22.34
CA GLN A 21 -5.74 5.70 21.83
C GLN A 21 -4.21 5.75 21.66
N GLY A 22 -3.58 4.67 21.20
CA GLY A 22 -2.17 4.56 20.90
C GLY A 22 -1.84 5.36 19.65
N ARG A 23 -0.61 5.88 19.62
CA ARG A 23 0.00 6.45 18.42
C ARG A 23 0.22 5.34 17.39
N PHE A 24 0.18 5.68 16.11
CA PHE A 24 0.55 4.73 15.05
C PHE A 24 2.01 4.26 15.22
N ILE A 25 2.27 3.02 14.81
CA ILE A 25 3.58 2.39 14.81
C ILE A 25 4.27 2.72 13.48
N HIS A 26 5.49 3.25 13.57
CA HIS A 26 6.27 3.71 12.41
C HIS A 26 7.74 3.22 12.41
N PRO A 27 8.27 2.74 11.27
CA PRO A 27 7.53 2.40 10.07
C PRO A 27 6.56 1.24 10.35
N GLY A 28 5.35 1.30 9.79
CA GLY A 28 4.30 0.31 10.04
C GLY A 28 3.30 0.15 8.90
N LEU A 29 3.76 0.40 7.67
CA LEU A 29 3.01 0.08 6.45
C LEU A 29 3.31 -1.35 6.01
N LEU A 30 3.89 -1.58 4.83
CA LEU A 30 4.34 -2.92 4.40
C LEU A 30 5.60 -3.41 5.13
N HIS A 31 6.32 -2.51 5.79
CA HIS A 31 7.62 -2.81 6.38
C HIS A 31 7.68 -2.30 7.80
N SER A 32 7.71 -3.21 8.78
CA SER A 32 8.04 -2.87 10.16
C SER A 32 9.55 -2.77 10.38
N ARG A 33 9.98 -2.23 11.53
CA ARG A 33 11.41 -2.25 11.92
C ARG A 33 11.96 -3.68 11.99
N TRP A 34 11.15 -4.62 12.48
CA TRP A 34 11.52 -6.03 12.59
C TRP A 34 11.67 -6.68 11.21
N ASP A 35 10.78 -6.37 10.26
CA ASP A 35 10.90 -6.89 8.90
C ASP A 35 12.14 -6.36 8.20
N LEU A 36 12.42 -5.07 8.32
CA LEU A 36 13.62 -4.47 7.74
C LEU A 36 14.89 -5.10 8.33
N GLU A 37 14.94 -5.34 9.63
CA GLU A 37 16.10 -5.99 10.26
C GLU A 37 16.27 -7.45 9.84
N ARG A 38 15.16 -8.19 9.73
CA ARG A 38 15.14 -9.56 9.18
C ARG A 38 15.69 -9.57 7.75
N ILE A 39 15.28 -8.63 6.92
CA ILE A 39 15.76 -8.51 5.54
C ILE A 39 17.25 -8.16 5.50
N ARG A 40 17.71 -7.17 6.27
CA ARG A 40 19.13 -6.79 6.35
C ARG A 40 20.01 -7.95 6.76
N THR A 41 19.61 -8.69 7.79
CA THR A 41 20.33 -9.86 8.28
C THR A 41 20.47 -10.92 7.19
N ALA A 42 19.38 -11.23 6.48
CA ALA A 42 19.40 -12.21 5.39
C ALA A 42 20.26 -11.75 4.21
N VAL A 43 20.19 -10.46 3.83
CA VAL A 43 20.98 -9.88 2.74
C VAL A 43 22.47 -9.87 3.09
N ALA A 44 22.84 -9.52 4.33
CA ALA A 44 24.21 -9.57 4.81
C ALA A 44 24.76 -11.00 4.81
N ALA A 45 23.92 -11.99 5.12
CA ALA A 45 24.27 -13.41 5.09
C ALA A 45 24.43 -13.98 3.68
N LYS A 46 23.94 -13.27 2.64
CA LYS A 46 24.05 -13.65 1.21
C LYS A 46 23.55 -15.06 0.90
N LYS A 47 22.48 -15.50 1.57
CA LYS A 47 21.94 -16.85 1.40
C LYS A 47 20.42 -16.90 1.62
N GLY A 48 19.78 -17.83 0.93
CA GLY A 48 18.37 -18.14 1.10
C GLY A 48 17.42 -17.17 0.36
N PRO A 49 16.12 -17.43 0.41
CA PRO A 49 15.15 -16.84 -0.50
C PRO A 49 15.01 -15.31 -0.37
N ILE A 50 15.25 -14.74 0.82
CA ILE A 50 15.22 -13.29 1.01
C ILE A 50 16.38 -12.61 0.28
N PHE A 51 17.58 -13.23 0.29
CA PHE A 51 18.71 -12.71 -0.47
C PHE A 51 18.49 -12.84 -1.98
N ASP A 52 17.89 -13.94 -2.44
CA ASP A 52 17.54 -14.12 -3.85
C ASP A 52 16.51 -13.08 -4.32
N GLY A 53 15.50 -12.79 -3.49
CA GLY A 53 14.55 -11.70 -3.73
C GLY A 53 15.20 -10.32 -3.76
N PHE A 54 16.16 -10.06 -2.84
CA PHE A 54 16.95 -8.83 -2.87
C PHE A 54 17.79 -8.70 -4.13
N LYS A 55 18.34 -9.81 -4.66
CA LYS A 55 19.08 -9.80 -5.92
C LYS A 55 18.21 -9.39 -7.11
N ILE A 56 16.94 -9.83 -7.15
CA ILE A 56 15.97 -9.37 -8.15
C ILE A 56 15.71 -7.86 -8.02
N LEU A 57 15.57 -7.36 -6.78
CA LEU A 57 15.43 -5.92 -6.53
C LEU A 57 16.66 -5.13 -6.98
N GLU A 58 17.87 -5.59 -6.63
CA GLU A 58 19.14 -4.94 -6.96
C GLU A 58 19.35 -4.85 -8.48
N ASP A 59 18.92 -5.86 -9.24
CA ASP A 59 19.08 -5.91 -10.69
C ASP A 59 18.00 -5.08 -11.44
N SER A 60 16.97 -4.60 -10.74
CA SER A 60 15.89 -3.81 -11.34
C SER A 60 16.38 -2.45 -11.87
N PRO A 61 15.98 -2.03 -13.09
CA PRO A 61 16.35 -0.73 -13.62
C PRO A 61 15.76 0.45 -12.82
N TYR A 62 14.66 0.22 -12.08
CA TYR A 62 14.03 1.22 -11.24
C TYR A 62 14.71 1.38 -9.88
N ALA A 63 15.46 0.37 -9.42
CA ALA A 63 16.18 0.40 -8.15
C ALA A 63 17.52 1.14 -8.23
N ARG A 64 17.97 1.56 -9.43
CA ARG A 64 19.25 2.24 -9.61
C ARG A 64 19.23 3.65 -9.03
N ALA A 65 20.26 4.03 -8.28
CA ALA A 65 20.37 5.37 -7.69
C ALA A 65 20.52 6.48 -8.75
N ASP A 66 20.93 6.15 -9.97
CA ASP A 66 21.01 7.05 -11.13
C ASP A 66 19.74 7.04 -12.01
N TYR A 67 18.65 6.40 -11.56
CA TYR A 67 17.37 6.39 -12.26
C TYR A 67 16.95 7.81 -12.67
N ARG A 68 16.64 8.00 -13.95
CA ARG A 68 16.18 9.28 -14.50
C ARG A 68 14.66 9.33 -14.44
N MET A 69 14.14 10.28 -13.68
CA MET A 69 12.70 10.55 -13.59
C MET A 69 12.09 10.83 -14.96
N ARG A 70 10.84 10.39 -15.12
CA ARG A 70 10.06 10.62 -16.34
C ARG A 70 9.03 11.72 -16.17
N GLY A 71 8.58 11.98 -14.93
CA GLY A 71 7.80 13.15 -14.56
C GLY A 71 8.66 14.25 -13.92
N PRO A 72 8.08 15.09 -13.04
CA PRO A 72 6.70 15.03 -12.57
C PRO A 72 5.71 15.75 -13.52
N PHE A 73 4.41 15.48 -13.36
CA PHE A 73 3.34 16.11 -14.14
C PHE A 73 2.25 16.65 -13.21
N PRO A 74 1.48 17.69 -13.62
CA PRO A 74 0.37 18.22 -12.83
C PRO A 74 -0.85 17.28 -12.80
N GLU A 75 -0.96 16.37 -13.77
CA GLU A 75 -2.04 15.39 -13.87
C GLU A 75 -1.50 14.10 -14.51
N TRP A 76 -2.01 12.97 -14.02
CA TRP A 76 -1.91 11.68 -14.71
C TRP A 76 -3.22 10.92 -14.54
N GLY A 77 -3.47 9.93 -15.39
CA GLY A 77 -4.75 9.25 -15.40
C GLY A 77 -4.78 7.99 -16.26
N ARG A 78 -5.82 7.19 -16.02
CA ARG A 78 -6.07 5.91 -16.71
C ARG A 78 -7.47 5.90 -17.28
N ALA A 79 -7.61 5.42 -18.52
CA ALA A 79 -8.86 5.43 -19.29
C ALA A 79 -9.55 6.82 -19.26
N PRO A 80 -9.02 7.82 -19.98
CA PRO A 80 -7.95 7.76 -20.99
C PRO A 80 -6.53 7.72 -20.40
N ASN A 81 -5.55 7.28 -21.19
CA ASN A 81 -4.15 7.30 -20.76
C ASN A 81 -3.61 8.74 -20.76
N ILE A 82 -3.27 9.22 -19.56
CA ILE A 82 -2.58 10.50 -19.35
C ILE A 82 -1.32 10.19 -18.53
N ARG A 83 -0.14 10.18 -19.16
CA ARG A 83 1.17 9.99 -18.49
C ARG A 83 1.27 8.71 -17.64
N LYS A 84 0.49 7.67 -17.98
CA LYS A 84 0.41 6.43 -17.18
C LYS A 84 1.78 5.75 -17.06
N GLY A 85 2.45 5.49 -18.18
CA GLY A 85 3.69 4.72 -18.18
C GLY A 85 4.85 5.44 -17.50
N GLU A 86 4.90 6.77 -17.62
CA GLU A 86 5.85 7.62 -16.91
C GLU A 86 5.63 7.59 -15.41
N THR A 87 4.37 7.74 -14.97
CA THR A 87 4.02 7.75 -13.53
C THR A 87 4.22 6.38 -12.89
N GLU A 88 3.84 5.30 -13.58
CA GLU A 88 4.08 3.92 -13.11
C GLU A 88 5.58 3.64 -12.94
N SER A 89 6.42 4.14 -13.85
CA SER A 89 7.88 3.99 -13.77
C SER A 89 8.48 4.74 -12.59
N ASP A 90 8.05 5.99 -12.35
CA ASP A 90 8.53 6.80 -11.24
C ASP A 90 8.03 6.27 -9.88
N ALA A 91 6.80 5.73 -9.82
CA ALA A 91 6.25 5.07 -8.63
C ALA A 91 7.02 3.79 -8.26
N LEU A 92 7.42 2.98 -9.25
CA LEU A 92 8.32 1.85 -9.02
C LEU A 92 9.70 2.33 -8.54
N ALA A 93 10.25 3.36 -9.18
CA ALA A 93 11.59 3.85 -8.86
C ALA A 93 11.69 4.45 -7.45
N VAL A 94 10.70 5.21 -7.00
CA VAL A 94 10.69 5.75 -5.64
C VAL A 94 10.63 4.66 -4.59
N TYR A 95 9.72 3.68 -4.76
CA TYR A 95 9.55 2.60 -3.79
C TYR A 95 10.79 1.70 -3.73
N GLN A 96 11.33 1.31 -4.89
CA GLN A 96 12.51 0.46 -4.95
C GLN A 96 13.77 1.16 -4.42
N ASN A 97 13.97 2.46 -4.70
CA ASN A 97 15.09 3.20 -4.12
C ASN A 97 14.92 3.38 -2.60
N ALA A 98 13.71 3.66 -2.09
CA ALA A 98 13.48 3.73 -0.64
C ALA A 98 13.76 2.38 0.05
N LEU A 99 13.39 1.26 -0.59
CA LEU A 99 13.67 -0.08 -0.08
C LEU A 99 15.17 -0.42 -0.17
N MET A 100 15.86 -0.08 -1.26
CA MET A 100 17.32 -0.21 -1.38
C MET A 100 18.04 0.59 -0.30
N TRP A 101 17.59 1.81 0.00
CA TRP A 101 18.09 2.58 1.15
C TRP A 101 17.88 1.82 2.46
N ALA A 102 16.63 1.43 2.74
CA ALA A 102 16.28 0.81 4.01
C ALA A 102 17.04 -0.51 4.25
N ILE A 103 17.36 -1.26 3.20
CA ILE A 103 18.10 -2.53 3.27
C ILE A 103 19.62 -2.32 3.30
N THR A 104 20.16 -1.46 2.44
CA THR A 104 21.62 -1.39 2.22
C THR A 104 22.32 -0.27 2.97
N GLY A 105 21.59 0.75 3.44
CA GLY A 105 22.14 1.97 4.02
C GLY A 105 22.93 2.86 3.03
N LYS A 106 22.88 2.56 1.72
CA LYS A 106 23.57 3.35 0.69
C LYS A 106 22.81 4.64 0.41
N LYS A 107 23.37 5.78 0.86
CA LYS A 107 22.73 7.10 0.84
C LYS A 107 22.24 7.57 -0.54
N ALA A 108 22.92 7.18 -1.62
CA ALA A 108 22.51 7.55 -2.98
C ALA A 108 21.08 7.11 -3.33
N HIS A 109 20.60 5.99 -2.77
CA HIS A 109 19.22 5.54 -2.98
C HIS A 109 18.21 6.39 -2.19
N ALA A 110 18.53 6.79 -0.96
CA ALA A 110 17.70 7.73 -0.20
C ALA A 110 17.58 9.07 -0.93
N GLU A 111 18.70 9.63 -1.38
CA GLU A 111 18.74 10.89 -2.12
C GLU A 111 17.89 10.82 -3.40
N ARG A 112 17.97 9.70 -4.14
CA ARG A 112 17.13 9.48 -5.32
C ARG A 112 15.65 9.41 -4.98
N ALA A 113 15.27 8.62 -3.97
CA ALA A 113 13.87 8.46 -3.58
C ALA A 113 13.27 9.77 -3.03
N ILE A 114 14.01 10.50 -2.20
CA ILE A 114 13.63 11.84 -1.70
C ILE A 114 13.42 12.81 -2.87
N HIS A 115 14.33 12.83 -3.84
CA HIS A 115 14.20 13.67 -5.02
C HIS A 115 12.93 13.36 -5.82
N ILE A 116 12.61 12.07 -6.03
CA ILE A 116 11.38 11.67 -6.72
C ILE A 116 10.15 12.13 -5.95
N LEU A 117 10.05 11.84 -4.65
CA LEU A 117 8.92 12.23 -3.81
C LEU A 117 8.70 13.74 -3.79
N ASN A 118 9.74 14.51 -3.52
CA ASN A 118 9.64 15.96 -3.42
C ASN A 118 9.25 16.60 -4.75
N SER A 119 9.78 16.10 -5.88
CA SER A 119 9.42 16.57 -7.22
C SER A 119 7.95 16.28 -7.55
N TRP A 120 7.45 15.07 -7.25
CA TRP A 120 6.05 14.71 -7.49
C TRP A 120 5.09 15.45 -6.56
N ALA A 121 5.40 15.54 -5.26
CA ALA A 121 4.60 16.28 -4.28
C ALA A 121 4.52 17.79 -4.58
N GLY A 122 5.55 18.36 -5.20
CA GLY A 122 5.53 19.75 -5.66
C GLY A 122 4.67 20.00 -6.90
N SER A 123 4.35 18.97 -7.68
CA SER A 123 3.86 19.13 -9.05
C SER A 123 2.47 18.54 -9.27
N LEU A 124 2.22 17.30 -8.85
CA LEU A 124 0.99 16.58 -9.14
C LEU A 124 -0.18 17.19 -8.39
N LYS A 125 -1.29 17.43 -9.09
CA LYS A 125 -2.50 18.06 -8.56
C LYS A 125 -3.73 17.17 -8.59
N LYS A 126 -3.77 16.15 -9.47
CA LYS A 126 -4.88 15.19 -9.51
C LYS A 126 -4.50 13.90 -10.22
N VAL A 127 -5.15 12.81 -9.80
CA VAL A 127 -5.24 11.55 -10.56
C VAL A 127 -6.62 11.50 -11.23
N SER A 128 -6.67 11.18 -12.52
CA SER A 128 -7.91 11.28 -13.31
C SER A 128 -8.23 10.04 -14.15
N GLY A 129 -9.35 10.11 -14.86
CA GLY A 129 -9.88 9.03 -15.69
C GLY A 129 -10.77 8.07 -14.93
N ILE A 130 -11.54 7.24 -15.65
CA ILE A 130 -12.50 6.34 -15.02
C ILE A 130 -11.79 5.25 -14.20
N ASP A 131 -10.58 4.86 -14.61
CA ASP A 131 -9.67 3.96 -13.90
C ASP A 131 -8.88 4.67 -12.78
N GLY A 132 -9.18 5.93 -12.47
CA GLY A 132 -8.45 6.75 -11.50
C GLY A 132 -8.38 6.11 -10.11
N VAL A 133 -9.45 5.44 -9.65
CA VAL A 133 -9.46 4.75 -8.35
C VAL A 133 -8.39 3.66 -8.28
N LEU A 134 -8.32 2.80 -9.31
CA LEU A 134 -7.30 1.77 -9.41
C LEU A 134 -5.90 2.38 -9.60
N ALA A 135 -5.78 3.47 -10.34
CA ALA A 135 -4.53 4.19 -10.54
C ALA A 135 -3.96 4.73 -9.20
N SER A 136 -4.77 5.49 -8.46
CA SER A 136 -4.42 6.01 -7.14
C SER A 136 -4.16 4.87 -6.14
N GLY A 137 -4.99 3.82 -6.17
CA GLY A 137 -4.89 2.67 -5.29
C GLY A 137 -3.65 1.78 -5.50
N LEU A 138 -2.97 1.88 -6.64
CA LEU A 138 -1.75 1.12 -6.93
C LEU A 138 -0.50 1.98 -6.79
N GLN A 139 -0.47 3.13 -7.46
CA GLN A 139 0.71 4.00 -7.47
C GLN A 139 0.81 4.80 -6.16
N GLY A 140 -0.30 5.27 -5.60
CA GLY A 140 -0.31 5.98 -4.32
C GLY A 140 0.26 5.11 -3.20
N PHE A 141 -0.05 3.81 -3.19
CA PHE A 141 0.50 2.86 -2.23
C PHE A 141 2.03 2.75 -2.30
N MET A 142 2.61 2.77 -3.50
CA MET A 142 4.07 2.76 -3.67
C MET A 142 4.71 4.05 -3.15
N PHE A 143 4.12 5.21 -3.45
CA PHE A 143 4.61 6.49 -2.97
C PHE A 143 4.55 6.61 -1.44
N VAL A 144 3.43 6.23 -0.81
CA VAL A 144 3.28 6.34 0.65
C VAL A 144 4.19 5.38 1.40
N ASN A 145 4.39 4.15 0.89
CA ASN A 145 5.38 3.23 1.46
C ASN A 145 6.81 3.76 1.33
N ALA A 146 7.16 4.39 0.21
CA ALA A 146 8.47 5.01 0.05
C ALA A 146 8.67 6.18 1.05
N ALA A 147 7.64 7.02 1.22
CA ALA A 147 7.66 8.14 2.16
C ALA A 147 7.82 7.66 3.60
N GLU A 148 7.07 6.64 4.01
CA GLU A 148 7.16 6.01 5.33
C GLU A 148 8.57 5.50 5.63
N LEU A 149 9.16 4.74 4.70
CA LEU A 149 10.52 4.23 4.84
C LEU A 149 11.51 5.38 5.03
N LEU A 150 11.49 6.39 4.16
CA LEU A 150 12.45 7.49 4.24
C LEU A 150 12.30 8.30 5.52
N ARG A 151 11.07 8.62 5.93
CA ARG A 151 10.80 9.42 7.13
C ARG A 151 11.26 8.74 8.41
N HIS A 152 11.21 7.40 8.48
CA HIS A 152 11.43 6.65 9.72
C HIS A 152 12.70 5.78 9.76
N THR A 153 13.62 5.95 8.80
CA THR A 153 14.90 5.22 8.72
C THR A 153 16.15 6.12 8.57
N ASP A 154 16.14 7.32 9.16
CA ASP A 154 17.28 8.26 9.16
C ASP A 154 17.86 8.56 7.76
N SER A 155 16.99 8.64 6.74
CA SER A 155 17.36 8.88 5.34
C SER A 155 17.96 10.27 5.08
N GLY A 156 17.79 11.19 6.03
CA GLY A 156 18.08 12.62 5.85
C GLY A 156 16.95 13.40 5.19
N TRP A 157 15.79 12.78 4.91
CA TRP A 157 14.60 13.52 4.47
C TRP A 157 14.11 14.46 5.57
N SER A 158 13.89 15.73 5.24
CA SER A 158 13.50 16.71 6.24
C SER A 158 12.05 16.50 6.70
N GLU A 159 11.79 16.70 7.99
CA GLU A 159 10.45 16.55 8.56
C GLU A 159 9.45 17.54 7.92
N THR A 160 9.91 18.73 7.52
CA THR A 160 9.09 19.72 6.80
C THR A 160 8.62 19.19 5.44
N GLU A 161 9.52 18.57 4.66
CA GLU A 161 9.17 18.00 3.37
C GLU A 161 8.31 16.73 3.52
N ALA A 162 8.59 15.91 4.53
CA ALA A 162 7.79 14.72 4.85
C ALA A 162 6.34 15.09 5.22
N LYS A 163 6.13 16.13 6.02
CA LYS A 163 4.80 16.68 6.33
C LYS A 163 4.10 17.24 5.09
N ARG A 164 4.81 17.98 4.24
CA ARG A 164 4.26 18.47 2.96
C ARG A 164 3.85 17.31 2.05
N CYS A 165 4.62 16.22 2.03
CA CYS A 165 4.26 15.00 1.31
C CYS A 165 3.02 14.31 1.90
N GLY A 166 2.86 14.31 3.22
CA GLY A 166 1.63 13.84 3.88
C GLY A 166 0.39 14.61 3.44
N GLN A 167 0.50 15.95 3.44
CA GLN A 167 -0.59 16.79 2.93
C GLN A 167 -0.87 16.53 1.45
N TRP A 168 0.17 16.29 0.64
CA TRP A 168 0.00 15.91 -0.76
C TRP A 168 -0.77 14.59 -0.94
N PHE A 169 -0.56 13.59 -0.08
CA PHE A 169 -1.37 12.37 -0.11
C PHE A 169 -2.86 12.65 0.16
N LEU A 170 -3.15 13.45 1.18
CA LEU A 170 -4.53 13.83 1.54
C LEU A 170 -5.20 14.69 0.46
N ASP A 171 -4.48 15.62 -0.15
CA ASP A 171 -5.08 16.59 -1.09
C ASP A 171 -5.20 16.07 -2.53
N VAL A 172 -4.32 15.14 -2.93
CA VAL A 172 -4.18 14.75 -4.36
C VAL A 172 -4.51 13.30 -4.61
N TRP A 173 -4.27 12.41 -3.65
CA TRP A 173 -4.46 10.97 -3.82
C TRP A 173 -5.75 10.47 -3.16
N ASP A 174 -6.01 10.86 -1.91
CA ASP A 174 -7.22 10.45 -1.17
C ASP A 174 -8.54 10.81 -1.88
N PRO A 175 -8.73 11.99 -2.50
CA PRO A 175 -10.02 12.36 -3.10
C PRO A 175 -10.44 11.44 -4.25
N THR A 176 -9.49 10.75 -4.90
CA THR A 176 -9.80 9.77 -5.95
C THR A 176 -10.26 8.42 -5.39
N ILE A 177 -9.92 8.10 -4.14
CA ILE A 177 -10.15 6.78 -3.53
C ILE A 177 -11.07 6.81 -2.30
N GLU A 178 -11.45 8.01 -1.82
CA GLU A 178 -12.19 8.17 -0.57
C GLU A 178 -13.59 7.54 -0.58
N HIS A 179 -14.21 7.44 -1.76
CA HIS A 179 -15.53 6.83 -1.93
C HIS A 179 -15.46 5.40 -2.45
N TYR A 180 -14.26 4.82 -2.54
CA TYR A 180 -14.03 3.52 -3.15
C TYR A 180 -14.60 3.45 -4.58
N ALA A 181 -14.64 2.26 -5.17
CA ALA A 181 -15.11 1.99 -6.52
C ALA A 181 -16.32 1.05 -6.52
N TYR A 182 -17.43 1.45 -5.89
CA TYR A 182 -18.70 0.70 -5.89
C TYR A 182 -19.24 0.34 -7.29
N PHE A 183 -18.75 1.03 -8.32
CA PHE A 183 -19.10 0.80 -9.73
C PHE A 183 -18.21 -0.25 -10.42
N ALA A 184 -17.22 -0.83 -9.74
CA ALA A 184 -16.20 -1.70 -10.31
C ALA A 184 -16.08 -3.05 -9.56
N ASN A 185 -15.18 -3.91 -10.06
CA ASN A 185 -14.88 -5.18 -9.42
C ASN A 185 -14.03 -4.98 -8.15
N GLY A 186 -14.02 -5.97 -7.26
CA GLY A 186 -13.44 -5.85 -5.91
C GLY A 186 -11.98 -5.44 -5.89
N ASN A 187 -11.17 -5.81 -6.90
CA ASN A 187 -9.76 -5.44 -6.96
C ASN A 187 -9.52 -3.91 -6.97
N TRP A 188 -10.45 -3.11 -7.50
CA TRP A 188 -10.35 -1.64 -7.51
C TRP A 188 -10.55 -1.08 -6.11
N GLU A 189 -11.52 -1.63 -5.39
CA GLU A 189 -11.84 -1.24 -4.03
C GLU A 189 -10.78 -1.70 -3.05
N THR A 190 -10.19 -2.89 -3.22
CA THR A 190 -9.04 -3.32 -2.42
C THR A 190 -7.80 -2.46 -2.66
N ALA A 191 -7.61 -1.94 -3.90
CA ALA A 191 -6.53 -1.00 -4.20
C ALA A 191 -6.74 0.35 -3.48
N ALA A 192 -7.97 0.87 -3.50
CA ALA A 192 -8.35 2.05 -2.73
C ALA A 192 -8.14 1.83 -1.22
N LEU A 193 -8.61 0.70 -0.69
CA LEU A 193 -8.52 0.33 0.72
C LEU A 193 -7.07 0.31 1.24
N GLN A 194 -6.17 -0.44 0.59
CA GLN A 194 -4.77 -0.52 1.04
C GLN A 194 -4.10 0.85 1.05
N THR A 195 -4.41 1.71 0.07
CA THR A 195 -3.76 3.01 -0.11
C THR A 195 -4.28 3.98 0.91
N ARG A 196 -5.60 4.06 1.07
CA ARG A 196 -6.22 4.95 2.05
C ARG A 196 -5.80 4.60 3.47
N MET A 197 -5.73 3.31 3.80
CA MET A 197 -5.23 2.85 5.11
C MET A 197 -3.78 3.25 5.34
N ALA A 198 -2.92 3.12 4.32
CA ALA A 198 -1.53 3.54 4.42
C ALA A 198 -1.35 5.05 4.53
N ILE A 199 -2.15 5.85 3.81
CA ILE A 199 -2.19 7.31 3.96
C ILE A 199 -2.60 7.66 5.38
N ALA A 200 -3.62 7.00 5.93
CA ALA A 200 -4.08 7.24 7.29
C ALA A 200 -2.98 7.00 8.33
N VAL A 201 -2.26 5.89 8.23
CA VAL A 201 -1.11 5.60 9.12
C VAL A 201 -0.02 6.65 8.93
N TYR A 202 0.47 6.88 7.72
CA TYR A 202 1.56 7.84 7.44
C TYR A 202 1.26 9.26 7.95
N CYS A 203 0.03 9.74 7.73
CA CYS A 203 -0.44 11.06 8.15
C CYS A 203 -0.88 11.12 9.62
N ASN A 204 -0.89 9.99 10.34
CA ASN A 204 -1.43 9.87 11.70
C ASN A 204 -2.93 10.23 11.81
N GLU A 205 -3.71 9.96 10.77
CA GLU A 205 -5.15 10.21 10.68
C GLU A 205 -5.97 9.04 11.25
N ARG A 206 -6.18 9.06 12.58
CA ARG A 206 -6.86 7.97 13.30
C ARG A 206 -8.27 7.70 12.77
N GLN A 207 -9.06 8.75 12.53
CA GLN A 207 -10.43 8.59 12.04
C GLN A 207 -10.46 7.90 10.67
N MET A 208 -9.62 8.35 9.73
CA MET A 208 -9.51 7.75 8.41
C MET A 208 -9.12 6.26 8.50
N PHE A 209 -8.17 5.92 9.38
CA PHE A 209 -7.78 4.52 9.58
C PHE A 209 -8.95 3.68 10.08
N GLU A 210 -9.68 4.14 11.10
CA GLU A 210 -10.85 3.41 11.60
C GLU A 210 -11.96 3.28 10.57
N GLU A 211 -12.15 4.27 9.71
CA GLU A 211 -13.07 4.20 8.57
C GLU A 211 -12.64 3.12 7.57
N THR A 212 -11.34 3.00 7.28
CA THR A 212 -10.82 1.93 6.41
C THR A 212 -10.99 0.55 7.04
N ILE A 213 -10.80 0.39 8.35
CA ILE A 213 -11.09 -0.87 9.06
C ILE A 213 -12.58 -1.20 8.99
N ARG A 214 -13.47 -0.24 9.27
CA ARG A 214 -14.93 -0.44 9.18
C ARG A 214 -15.35 -0.84 7.77
N TYR A 215 -14.79 -0.20 6.74
CA TYR A 215 -15.05 -0.59 5.35
C TYR A 215 -14.52 -2.00 5.05
N ALA A 216 -13.31 -2.34 5.49
CA ALA A 216 -12.75 -3.67 5.28
C ALA A 216 -13.65 -4.78 5.84
N VAL A 217 -14.20 -4.59 7.05
CA VAL A 217 -15.00 -5.64 7.71
C VAL A 217 -16.49 -5.63 7.36
N ALA A 218 -17.06 -4.46 7.03
CA ALA A 218 -18.51 -4.28 6.89
C ALA A 218 -18.92 -3.37 5.72
N GLY A 219 -18.00 -3.01 4.83
CA GLY A 219 -18.29 -2.19 3.66
C GLY A 219 -19.24 -2.89 2.70
N ALA A 220 -20.15 -2.12 2.09
CA ALA A 220 -21.13 -2.64 1.14
C ALA A 220 -20.55 -2.95 -0.25
N GLY A 221 -19.31 -2.52 -0.53
CA GLY A 221 -18.64 -2.69 -1.81
C GLY A 221 -18.02 -4.07 -2.00
N ASN A 222 -17.62 -4.40 -3.21
CA ASN A 222 -16.95 -5.66 -3.56
C ASN A 222 -15.54 -5.80 -2.93
N GLY A 223 -14.93 -4.69 -2.48
CA GLY A 223 -13.60 -4.71 -1.85
C GLY A 223 -13.58 -4.94 -0.34
N SER A 224 -14.73 -5.01 0.34
CA SER A 224 -14.77 -5.45 1.73
C SER A 224 -14.48 -6.96 1.83
N ILE A 225 -13.93 -7.42 2.94
CA ILE A 225 -13.54 -8.83 3.14
C ILE A 225 -14.71 -9.80 2.85
N PRO A 226 -15.94 -9.58 3.38
CA PRO A 226 -17.06 -10.50 3.14
C PRO A 226 -17.53 -10.55 1.68
N HIS A 227 -17.27 -9.49 0.90
CA HIS A 227 -17.67 -9.43 -0.51
C HIS A 227 -16.51 -9.76 -1.45
N MET A 228 -15.27 -9.60 -1.01
CA MET A 228 -14.08 -9.95 -1.76
C MET A 228 -13.80 -11.46 -1.67
N ILE A 229 -14.01 -12.06 -0.49
CA ILE A 229 -13.94 -13.51 -0.27
C ILE A 229 -15.37 -14.06 -0.17
N VAL A 230 -15.90 -14.49 -1.31
CA VAL A 230 -17.32 -14.80 -1.49
C VAL A 230 -17.73 -16.21 -1.05
N TYR A 231 -16.77 -17.10 -0.81
CA TYR A 231 -17.02 -18.42 -0.26
C TYR A 231 -16.04 -18.79 0.87
N PRO A 232 -16.46 -19.58 1.87
CA PRO A 232 -15.60 -20.05 2.95
C PRO A 232 -14.36 -20.85 2.49
N SER A 233 -14.35 -21.35 1.26
CA SER A 233 -13.19 -21.98 0.63
C SER A 233 -12.07 -21.01 0.26
N GLY A 234 -12.24 -19.70 0.48
CA GLY A 234 -11.30 -18.65 0.07
C GLY A 234 -11.49 -18.19 -1.37
N GLN A 235 -12.61 -18.55 -2.02
CA GLN A 235 -12.88 -18.10 -3.39
C GLN A 235 -13.08 -16.59 -3.42
N CYS A 236 -12.35 -15.94 -4.32
CA CYS A 236 -12.36 -14.50 -4.51
C CYS A 236 -13.47 -14.08 -5.47
N GLN A 237 -14.03 -12.89 -5.29
CA GLN A 237 -15.01 -12.29 -6.19
C GLN A 237 -14.51 -12.24 -7.65
N GLU A 238 -13.20 -12.09 -7.84
CA GLU A 238 -12.55 -12.06 -9.15
C GLU A 238 -12.36 -13.45 -9.80
N THR A 239 -12.67 -14.55 -9.10
CA THR A 239 -12.34 -15.92 -9.52
C THR A 239 -12.96 -16.33 -10.85
N THR A 240 -14.11 -15.77 -11.23
CA THR A 240 -14.77 -16.07 -12.52
C THR A 240 -14.20 -15.29 -13.70
N ARG A 241 -13.28 -14.34 -13.46
CA ARG A 241 -12.62 -13.55 -14.51
C ARG A 241 -11.33 -14.25 -14.97
N ALA A 242 -10.17 -13.73 -14.59
CA ALA A 242 -8.86 -14.26 -14.96
C ALA A 242 -7.96 -14.33 -13.73
N GLN A 243 -7.05 -15.31 -13.72
CA GLN A 243 -6.22 -15.63 -12.55
C GLN A 243 -5.39 -14.44 -12.03
N HIS A 244 -4.92 -13.57 -12.92
CA HIS A 244 -4.17 -12.38 -12.52
C HIS A 244 -5.03 -11.35 -11.77
N TYR A 245 -6.35 -11.27 -12.03
CA TYR A 245 -7.25 -10.41 -11.24
C TYR A 245 -7.49 -10.97 -9.84
N VAL A 246 -7.53 -12.30 -9.71
CA VAL A 246 -7.59 -12.97 -8.40
C VAL A 246 -6.33 -12.66 -7.60
N GLN A 247 -5.16 -12.86 -8.21
CA GLN A 247 -3.86 -12.58 -7.59
C GLN A 247 -3.74 -11.11 -7.18
N LEU A 248 -4.16 -10.18 -8.05
CA LEU A 248 -4.20 -8.76 -7.74
C LEU A 248 -5.10 -8.50 -6.53
N GLY A 249 -6.38 -8.90 -6.61
CA GLY A 249 -7.35 -8.62 -5.57
C GLY A 249 -6.96 -9.17 -4.18
N ILE A 250 -6.54 -10.44 -4.11
CA ILE A 250 -6.07 -11.05 -2.86
C ILE A 250 -4.77 -10.39 -2.38
N GLY A 251 -3.84 -10.08 -3.28
CA GLY A 251 -2.58 -9.42 -2.92
C GLY A 251 -2.79 -8.02 -2.33
N LEU A 252 -3.70 -7.23 -2.90
CA LEU A 252 -4.06 -5.90 -2.39
C LEU A 252 -4.76 -5.99 -1.03
N LEU A 253 -5.66 -6.96 -0.85
CA LEU A 253 -6.30 -7.20 0.44
C LEU A 253 -5.27 -7.64 1.50
N GLY A 254 -4.32 -8.51 1.13
CA GLY A 254 -3.21 -8.90 1.99
C GLY A 254 -2.32 -7.72 2.38
N CYS A 255 -2.09 -6.77 1.46
CA CYS A 255 -1.37 -5.53 1.79
C CYS A 255 -2.14 -4.67 2.81
N ALA A 256 -3.46 -4.55 2.69
CA ALA A 256 -4.28 -3.85 3.69
C ALA A 256 -4.24 -4.56 5.05
N ALA A 257 -4.37 -5.89 5.05
CA ALA A 257 -4.25 -6.71 6.27
C ALA A 257 -2.89 -6.55 6.94
N GLU A 258 -1.79 -6.55 6.18
CA GLU A 258 -0.43 -6.33 6.70
C GLU A 258 -0.27 -4.95 7.34
N VAL A 259 -0.79 -3.88 6.70
CA VAL A 259 -0.78 -2.53 7.28
C VAL A 259 -1.56 -2.51 8.60
N ALA A 260 -2.75 -3.11 8.66
CA ALA A 260 -3.54 -3.18 9.88
C ALA A 260 -2.86 -4.01 10.98
N TRP A 261 -2.28 -5.15 10.61
CA TRP A 261 -1.54 -6.04 11.50
C TRP A 261 -0.36 -5.32 12.16
N ASN A 262 0.38 -4.54 11.38
CA ASN A 262 1.46 -3.70 11.89
C ASN A 262 0.99 -2.59 12.86
N GLN A 263 -0.32 -2.31 12.91
CA GLN A 263 -0.96 -1.44 13.90
C GLN A 263 -1.65 -2.20 15.04
N GLY A 264 -1.48 -3.53 15.10
CA GLY A 264 -2.09 -4.39 16.12
C GLY A 264 -3.57 -4.72 15.88
N VAL A 265 -4.05 -4.58 14.64
CA VAL A 265 -5.41 -4.94 14.25
C VAL A 265 -5.37 -6.19 13.38
N ASP A 266 -6.02 -7.25 13.86
CA ASP A 266 -6.23 -8.51 13.12
C ASP A 266 -7.48 -8.37 12.23
N LEU A 267 -7.26 -8.16 10.93
CA LEU A 267 -8.29 -8.00 9.89
C LEU A 267 -8.61 -9.35 9.23
#